data_AF-A0A817XBR4-F1
#
_entry.id   AF-A0A817XBR4-F1
#
_cell.length_a   1.000
_cell.length_b   1.000
_cell.length_c   1.000
_cell.angle_alpha   90.00
_cell.angle_beta   90.00
_cell.angle_gamma   90.00
#
_symmetry.space_group_name_H-M   'P 1'
#
loop_
_entity.id
_entity.type
_entity.pdbx_description
1 polymer ?
#
loop_
_entity_poly.entity_id
_entity_poly.type
_entity_poly.pdbx_seq_one_letter_code
_entity_poly.pdbx_strand_id
1 'polypeptide(L)'
;MPRKTKVVPHLNTLNKKRYSTTTVDENDGSGSSEEFEEMESDSNNMADDEVVDFQDKISIENIADVFELCQATCPVKYLSVLMYMSLRHLGIKWTDSDNILRQIGAFKSETSHKWSKAFLSGDFDEFVSENRGGKHSPDFWNYFPEIEISAKQFTLERCSQKVASFTSMDLALFIDTAYYETIGITKDTDSELIRSVSSC
;
A
#
# COMPACT_ATOMS: atom_id res chain seq x y z
N MET A 1 -39.28 -2.77 39.44
CA MET A 1 -38.43 -3.71 38.68
C MET A 1 -37.08 -3.04 38.43
N PRO A 2 -35.95 -3.62 38.89
CA PRO A 2 -34.64 -3.00 38.73
C PRO A 2 -34.16 -3.18 37.28
N ARG A 3 -33.78 -2.08 36.62
CA ARG A 3 -33.16 -2.11 35.29
C ARG A 3 -31.71 -2.56 35.44
N LYS A 4 -31.35 -3.65 34.75
CA LYS A 4 -29.97 -4.13 34.66
C LYS A 4 -29.17 -3.17 33.78
N THR A 5 -28.22 -2.47 34.39
CA THR A 5 -27.22 -1.65 33.69
C THR A 5 -26.26 -2.59 32.97
N LYS A 6 -26.25 -2.56 31.63
CA LYS A 6 -25.22 -3.25 30.83
C LYS A 6 -23.90 -2.51 31.02
N VAL A 7 -22.92 -3.22 31.58
CA VAL A 7 -21.53 -2.76 31.69
C VAL A 7 -20.91 -2.83 30.30
N VAL A 8 -20.46 -1.68 29.78
CA VAL A 8 -19.66 -1.58 28.55
C VAL A 8 -18.23 -2.02 28.90
N PRO A 9 -17.60 -2.92 28.12
CA PRO A 9 -16.21 -3.29 28.36
C PRO A 9 -15.28 -2.13 27.99
N HIS A 10 -14.51 -1.66 28.99
CA HIS A 10 -13.38 -0.75 28.83
C HIS A 10 -12.31 -1.39 27.92
N LEU A 11 -12.10 -0.82 26.73
CA LEU A 11 -10.90 -1.07 25.92
C LEU A 11 -9.72 -0.30 26.54
N ASN A 12 -9.10 -0.90 27.55
CA ASN A 12 -7.86 -0.40 28.12
C ASN A 12 -6.64 -1.00 27.41
N THR A 13 -5.82 -0.09 26.85
CA THR A 13 -4.35 -0.13 26.80
C THR A 13 -3.70 -1.44 26.33
N LEU A 14 -3.38 -1.48 25.03
CA LEU A 14 -2.40 -2.44 24.51
C LEU A 14 -0.97 -1.93 24.75
N ASN A 15 -0.26 -2.77 25.49
CA ASN A 15 1.12 -2.63 25.90
C ASN A 15 2.09 -2.55 24.72
N LYS A 16 3.02 -1.60 24.84
CA LYS A 16 4.30 -1.54 24.15
C LYS A 16 5.12 -2.79 24.51
N LYS A 17 5.33 -3.71 23.58
CA LYS A 17 6.36 -4.77 23.72
C LYS A 17 7.18 -4.96 22.43
N ARG A 18 8.48 -4.93 22.69
CA ARG A 18 9.67 -5.07 21.85
C ARG A 18 9.60 -6.17 20.79
N TYR A 19 10.17 -5.86 19.64
CA TYR A 19 10.65 -6.78 18.62
C TYR A 19 11.47 -7.92 19.24
N SER A 20 11.15 -9.16 18.84
CA SER A 20 12.08 -10.28 18.86
C SER A 20 12.05 -10.88 17.47
N THR A 21 13.18 -10.77 16.78
CA THR A 21 13.46 -11.33 15.46
C THR A 21 13.49 -12.86 15.59
N THR A 22 12.56 -13.54 14.93
CA THR A 22 12.66 -14.99 14.69
C THR A 22 12.94 -15.16 13.21
N THR A 23 14.16 -15.57 12.89
CA THR A 23 14.54 -16.12 11.59
C THR A 23 13.79 -17.41 11.37
N VAL A 24 13.04 -17.51 10.27
CA VAL A 24 12.55 -18.79 9.77
C VAL A 24 13.01 -18.91 8.32
N ASP A 25 13.74 -19.99 8.12
CA ASP A 25 14.41 -20.39 6.89
C ASP A 25 13.42 -20.66 5.74
N GLU A 26 13.89 -20.27 4.56
CA GLU A 26 13.83 -20.95 3.27
C GLU A 26 12.55 -21.75 2.95
N ASN A 27 11.81 -21.25 1.94
CA ASN A 27 11.10 -22.16 1.06
C ASN A 27 11.25 -21.71 -0.40
N ASP A 28 11.78 -22.65 -1.18
CA ASP A 28 12.10 -22.60 -2.60
C ASP A 28 10.87 -22.29 -3.45
N GLY A 29 10.89 -21.15 -4.11
CA GLY A 29 9.93 -20.75 -5.13
C GLY A 29 10.62 -20.64 -6.48
N SER A 30 10.57 -21.74 -7.24
CA SER A 30 10.97 -21.86 -8.66
C SER A 30 10.60 -20.62 -9.48
N GLY A 31 11.57 -19.73 -9.69
CA GLY A 31 11.47 -18.60 -10.60
C GLY A 31 11.68 -19.05 -12.03
N SER A 32 10.67 -18.83 -12.88
CA SER A 32 10.83 -18.88 -14.33
C SER A 32 11.79 -17.79 -14.75
N SER A 33 12.96 -18.16 -15.27
CA SER A 33 13.89 -17.24 -15.90
C SER A 33 13.29 -16.74 -17.20
N GLU A 34 12.66 -15.57 -17.18
CA GLU A 34 12.43 -14.81 -18.41
C GLU A 34 13.80 -14.27 -18.85
N GLU A 35 14.32 -14.84 -19.95
CA GLU A 35 15.44 -14.29 -20.71
C GLU A 35 15.10 -12.84 -21.09
N PHE A 36 15.82 -11.91 -20.48
CA PHE A 36 15.68 -10.48 -20.75
C PHE A 36 16.64 -10.15 -21.89
N GLU A 37 16.08 -9.86 -23.06
CA GLU A 37 16.84 -9.35 -24.21
C GLU A 37 17.51 -8.02 -23.82
N GLU A 38 18.84 -8.04 -23.75
CA GLU A 38 19.67 -6.86 -23.60
C GLU A 38 19.46 -5.96 -24.83
N MET A 39 18.66 -4.91 -24.63
CA MET A 39 18.50 -3.85 -25.63
C MET A 39 19.80 -3.02 -25.64
N GLU A 40 20.77 -3.48 -26.41
CA GLU A 40 22.01 -2.73 -26.71
C GLU A 40 21.63 -1.45 -27.46
N SER A 41 21.67 -0.32 -26.76
CA SER A 41 21.48 0.99 -27.37
C SER A 41 22.77 1.41 -28.09
N ASP A 42 22.66 1.54 -29.40
CA ASP A 42 23.70 2.00 -30.33
C ASP A 42 24.48 3.22 -29.80
N SER A 43 25.80 3.02 -29.73
CA SER A 43 26.80 3.98 -29.30
C SER A 43 26.97 5.08 -30.34
N ASN A 44 26.34 6.23 -30.13
CA ASN A 44 26.72 7.46 -30.81
C ASN A 44 27.95 8.06 -30.12
N ASN A 45 29.07 8.03 -30.84
CA ASN A 45 30.30 8.75 -30.55
C ASN A 45 30.02 10.26 -30.34
N MET A 46 30.01 10.72 -29.10
CA MET A 46 30.21 12.12 -28.74
C MET A 46 31.43 12.20 -27.83
N ALA A 47 32.22 13.24 -28.08
CA ALA A 47 33.42 13.74 -27.42
C ALA A 47 33.82 13.11 -26.06
N ASP A 48 35.14 12.98 -25.86
CA ASP A 48 35.82 12.88 -24.55
C ASP A 48 35.45 14.09 -23.67
N ASP A 49 34.20 14.16 -23.22
CA ASP A 49 33.83 14.84 -22.01
C ASP A 49 34.42 13.97 -20.90
N GLU A 50 35.34 14.53 -20.10
CA GLU A 50 35.79 13.88 -18.87
C GLU A 50 34.54 13.39 -18.14
N VAL A 51 34.38 12.07 -18.07
CA VAL A 51 33.29 11.41 -17.36
C VAL A 51 33.54 11.68 -15.89
N VAL A 52 33.15 12.87 -15.44
CA VAL A 52 33.15 13.21 -14.02
C VAL A 52 32.14 12.27 -13.40
N ASP A 53 32.64 11.39 -12.54
CA ASP A 53 31.84 10.37 -11.90
C ASP A 53 30.68 11.06 -11.17
N PHE A 54 29.46 10.59 -11.41
CA PHE A 54 28.26 11.19 -10.83
C PHE A 54 28.33 11.21 -9.29
N GLN A 55 29.05 10.24 -8.72
CA GLN A 55 29.33 10.14 -7.29
C GLN A 55 30.09 11.35 -6.75
N ASP A 56 30.92 12.01 -7.57
CA ASP A 56 31.71 13.17 -7.14
C ASP A 56 30.90 14.47 -7.12
N LYS A 57 29.79 14.53 -7.88
CA LYS A 57 28.93 15.71 -7.98
C LYS A 57 27.81 15.73 -6.95
N ILE A 58 27.44 14.58 -6.41
CA ILE A 58 26.30 14.43 -5.52
C ILE A 58 26.76 14.06 -4.12
N SER A 59 26.42 14.93 -3.18
CA SER A 59 26.52 14.61 -1.76
C SER A 59 25.43 13.60 -1.42
N ILE A 60 25.83 12.34 -1.31
CA ILE A 60 24.94 11.24 -0.90
C ILE A 60 24.36 11.53 0.50
N GLU A 61 25.12 12.19 1.37
CA GLU A 61 24.69 12.63 2.70
C GLU A 61 23.45 13.53 2.63
N ASN A 62 23.46 14.55 1.77
CA ASN A 62 22.32 15.44 1.58
C ASN A 62 21.08 14.68 1.05
N ILE A 63 21.29 13.70 0.17
CA ILE A 63 20.19 12.86 -0.34
C ILE A 63 19.64 11.98 0.78
N ALA A 64 20.50 11.41 1.63
CA ALA A 64 20.09 10.60 2.77
C ALA A 64 19.24 11.42 3.76
N ASP A 65 19.67 12.64 4.08
CA ASP A 65 18.94 13.54 4.99
C ASP A 65 17.55 13.89 4.44
N VAL A 66 17.46 14.23 3.14
CA VAL A 66 16.18 14.50 2.48
C VAL A 66 15.31 13.24 2.44
N PHE A 67 15.91 12.08 2.17
CA PHE A 67 15.21 10.80 2.16
C PHE A 67 14.61 10.49 3.53
N GLU A 68 15.38 10.64 4.61
CA GLU A 68 14.92 10.46 5.99
C GLU A 68 13.80 11.45 6.36
N LEU A 69 13.94 12.72 5.97
CA LEU A 69 12.90 13.73 6.19
C LEU A 69 11.58 13.35 5.51
N CYS A 70 11.64 12.81 4.28
CA CYS A 70 10.47 12.37 3.54
C CYS A 70 9.83 11.10 4.11
N GLN A 71 10.59 10.23 4.80
CA GLN A 71 10.02 9.02 5.39
C GLN A 71 8.94 9.30 6.45
N ALA A 72 8.96 10.49 7.06
CA ALA A 72 7.94 10.90 8.03
C ALA A 72 6.54 11.04 7.42
N THR A 73 6.46 11.28 6.10
CA THR A 73 5.19 11.56 5.39
C THR A 73 4.91 10.56 4.27
N CYS A 74 5.92 9.84 3.80
CA CYS A 74 5.81 8.96 2.65
C CYS A 74 6.38 7.56 2.95
N PRO A 75 5.68 6.48 2.58
CA PRO A 75 6.22 5.12 2.68
C PRO A 75 7.58 4.98 1.97
N VAL A 76 8.50 4.27 2.63
CA VAL A 76 9.86 4.00 2.12
C VAL A 76 9.82 3.36 0.73
N LYS A 77 8.82 2.52 0.45
CA LYS A 77 8.58 1.90 -0.86
C LYS A 77 8.51 2.93 -1.99
N TYR A 78 7.69 3.97 -1.82
CA TYR A 78 7.48 4.98 -2.86
C TYR A 78 8.74 5.80 -3.10
N LEU A 79 9.39 6.23 -2.01
CA LEU A 79 10.64 6.99 -2.11
C LEU A 79 11.75 6.16 -2.74
N SER A 80 11.87 4.88 -2.39
CA SER A 80 12.89 3.98 -2.94
C SER A 80 12.70 3.77 -4.44
N VAL A 81 11.46 3.60 -4.88
CA VAL A 81 11.12 3.40 -6.30
C VAL A 81 11.37 4.68 -7.10
N LEU A 82 10.95 5.84 -6.57
CA LEU A 82 11.20 7.13 -7.21
C LEU A 82 12.70 7.39 -7.34
N MET A 83 13.47 7.15 -6.27
CA MET A 83 14.92 7.33 -6.28
C MET A 83 15.57 6.38 -7.28
N TYR A 84 15.20 5.10 -7.26
CA TYR A 84 15.68 4.12 -8.24
C TYR A 84 15.40 4.55 -9.68
N MET A 85 14.15 4.92 -10.01
CA MET A 85 13.79 5.38 -11.36
C MET A 85 14.58 6.63 -11.78
N SER A 86 14.82 7.55 -10.85
CA SER A 86 15.62 8.75 -11.10
C SER A 86 17.08 8.40 -11.40
N LEU A 87 17.68 7.50 -10.63
CA LEU A 87 19.06 7.02 -10.86
C LEU A 87 19.18 6.30 -12.22
N ARG A 88 18.18 5.47 -12.58
CA ARG A 88 18.12 4.80 -13.89
C ARG A 88 17.96 5.79 -15.04
N HIS A 89 17.12 6.81 -14.87
CA HIS A 89 16.93 7.86 -15.87
C HIS A 89 18.21 8.65 -16.13
N LEU A 90 19.03 8.87 -15.10
CA LEU A 90 20.33 9.53 -15.19
C LEU A 90 21.45 8.63 -15.76
N GLY A 91 21.13 7.38 -16.17
CA GLY A 91 22.09 6.46 -16.75
C GLY A 91 23.06 5.82 -15.75
N ILE A 92 22.76 5.89 -14.45
CA ILE A 92 23.63 5.33 -13.41
C ILE A 92 23.58 3.80 -13.49
N LYS A 93 24.75 3.14 -13.40
CA LYS A 93 24.85 1.68 -13.46
C LYS A 93 24.06 1.03 -12.33
N TRP A 94 23.66 -0.22 -12.54
CA TRP A 94 22.85 -0.96 -11.57
C TRP A 94 23.56 -1.13 -10.23
N THR A 95 24.85 -1.46 -10.26
CA THR A 95 25.71 -1.63 -9.08
C THR A 95 25.79 -0.36 -8.25
N ASP A 96 25.96 0.78 -8.93
CA ASP A 96 26.11 2.08 -8.27
C ASP A 96 24.76 2.54 -7.70
N SER A 97 23.67 2.28 -8.43
CA SER A 97 22.31 2.51 -7.94
C SER A 97 22.03 1.69 -6.67
N ASP A 98 22.43 0.41 -6.63
CA ASP A 98 22.23 -0.44 -5.46
C ASP A 98 23.05 0.06 -4.26
N ASN A 99 24.28 0.50 -4.50
CA ASN A 99 25.13 1.08 -3.47
C ASN A 99 24.54 2.39 -2.91
N ILE A 100 24.13 3.32 -3.77
CA ILE A 100 23.50 4.59 -3.37
C ILE A 100 22.23 4.30 -2.56
N LEU A 101 21.34 3.44 -3.06
CA LEU A 101 20.09 3.09 -2.39
C LEU A 101 20.34 2.46 -1.01
N ARG A 102 21.34 1.58 -0.88
CA ARG A 102 21.72 1.01 0.42
C ARG A 102 22.25 2.06 1.40
N GLN A 103 23.06 3.01 0.91
CA GLN A 103 23.64 4.06 1.75
C GLN A 103 22.57 5.00 2.33
N ILE A 104 21.51 5.29 1.56
CA ILE A 104 20.40 6.15 2.04
C ILE A 104 19.31 5.37 2.81
N GLY A 105 19.46 4.06 3.01
CA GLY A 105 18.47 3.23 3.70
C GLY A 105 17.21 2.91 2.88
N ALA A 106 17.28 3.04 1.55
CA ALA A 106 16.22 2.66 0.63
C ALA A 106 16.21 1.14 0.36
N PHE A 107 15.23 0.67 -0.42
CA PHE A 107 15.22 -0.70 -0.92
C PHE A 107 16.36 -0.98 -1.89
N LYS A 108 16.84 -2.24 -1.91
CA LYS A 108 17.80 -2.72 -2.91
C LYS A 108 17.28 -2.46 -4.32
N SER A 109 18.18 -2.27 -5.28
CA SER A 109 17.83 -2.02 -6.69
C SER A 109 16.90 -3.08 -7.25
N GLU A 110 17.10 -4.36 -6.90
CA GLU A 110 16.23 -5.46 -7.33
C GLU A 110 14.78 -5.28 -6.88
N THR A 111 14.57 -4.95 -5.61
CA THR A 111 13.24 -4.73 -5.05
C THR A 111 12.61 -3.47 -5.62
N SER A 112 13.38 -2.38 -5.70
CA SER A 112 12.92 -1.12 -6.31
C SER A 112 12.57 -1.30 -7.79
N HIS A 113 13.31 -2.12 -8.53
CA HIS A 113 13.03 -2.46 -9.92
C HIS A 113 11.72 -3.22 -10.08
N LYS A 114 11.49 -4.26 -9.26
CA LYS A 114 10.22 -4.98 -9.24
C LYS A 114 9.04 -4.02 -9.07
N TRP A 115 9.12 -3.14 -8.06
CA TRP A 115 8.06 -2.18 -7.79
C TRP A 115 7.94 -1.09 -8.85
N SER A 116 9.04 -0.69 -9.49
CA SER A 116 9.00 0.23 -10.62
C SER A 116 8.25 -0.35 -11.82
N LYS A 117 8.35 -1.67 -12.06
CA LYS A 117 7.57 -2.35 -13.10
C LYS A 117 6.08 -2.29 -12.81
N ALA A 118 5.66 -2.62 -11.57
CA ALA A 118 4.26 -2.53 -11.15
C ALA A 118 3.72 -1.09 -11.27
N PHE A 119 4.53 -0.09 -10.90
CA PHE A 119 4.18 1.32 -11.06
C PHE A 119 4.00 1.71 -12.54
N LEU A 120 4.94 1.31 -13.41
CA LEU A 120 4.91 1.63 -14.85
C LEU A 120 3.83 0.87 -15.62
N SER A 121 3.45 -0.34 -15.17
CA SER A 121 2.33 -1.09 -15.74
C SER A 121 0.97 -0.53 -15.35
N GLY A 122 0.91 0.42 -14.41
CA GLY A 122 -0.32 0.96 -13.86
C GLY A 122 -1.02 0.03 -12.88
N ASP A 123 -0.35 -1.02 -12.40
CA ASP A 123 -0.87 -1.90 -11.34
C ASP A 123 -0.64 -1.24 -9.97
N PHE A 124 -1.44 -0.20 -9.71
CA PHE A 124 -1.34 0.57 -8.47
C PHE A 124 -1.79 -0.24 -7.26
N ASP A 125 -2.69 -1.20 -7.43
CA ASP A 125 -3.15 -2.04 -6.31
C ASP A 125 -2.02 -2.94 -5.82
N GLU A 126 -1.29 -3.60 -6.73
CA GLU A 126 -0.08 -4.33 -6.37
C GLU A 126 0.99 -3.37 -5.81
N PHE A 127 1.21 -2.24 -6.48
CA PHE A 127 2.22 -1.28 -6.05
C PHE A 127 1.95 -0.68 -4.67
N VAL A 128 0.69 -0.45 -4.30
CA VAL A 128 0.28 0.11 -3.01
C VAL A 128 0.23 -0.98 -1.95
N SER A 129 -0.14 -2.22 -2.29
CA SER A 129 -0.20 -3.30 -1.32
C SER A 129 1.19 -3.56 -0.71
N GLU A 130 1.30 -3.45 0.61
CA GLU A 130 2.48 -3.94 1.32
C GLU A 130 2.29 -5.45 1.50
N ASN A 131 2.71 -6.23 0.50
CA ASN A 131 2.73 -7.70 0.56
C ASN A 131 3.71 -8.27 1.61
N ARG A 132 4.17 -7.46 2.57
CA ARG A 132 4.71 -8.00 3.80
C ARG A 132 3.54 -8.69 4.48
N GLY A 133 3.56 -10.02 4.54
CA GLY A 133 2.54 -10.89 5.14
C GLY A 133 2.21 -10.65 6.62
N GLY A 134 2.20 -9.39 7.06
CA GLY A 134 1.37 -8.93 8.15
C GLY A 134 -0.08 -9.24 7.82
N LYS A 135 -0.80 -9.69 8.84
CA LYS A 135 -2.24 -9.80 8.81
C LYS A 135 -2.78 -8.49 8.24
N HIS A 136 -3.45 -8.54 7.09
CA HIS A 136 -4.29 -7.42 6.67
C HIS A 136 -5.08 -7.00 7.90
N SER A 137 -5.03 -5.71 8.25
CA SER A 137 -5.94 -5.18 9.26
C SER A 137 -7.32 -5.70 8.88
N PRO A 138 -8.05 -6.36 9.78
CA PRO A 138 -9.30 -6.99 9.38
C PRO A 138 -10.19 -5.90 8.79
N ASP A 139 -10.47 -6.01 7.49
CA ASP A 139 -11.40 -5.11 6.82
C ASP A 139 -12.75 -5.10 7.54
N PHE A 140 -13.56 -4.06 7.30
CA PHE A 140 -14.88 -3.90 7.88
C PHE A 140 -15.72 -5.20 7.85
N TRP A 141 -15.67 -5.93 6.73
CA TRP A 141 -16.41 -7.18 6.55
C TRP A 141 -15.91 -8.35 7.40
N ASN A 142 -14.63 -8.35 7.78
CA ASN A 142 -14.10 -9.36 8.70
C ASN A 142 -14.67 -9.20 10.11
N TYR A 143 -15.04 -7.97 10.50
CA TYR A 143 -15.68 -7.70 11.78
C TYR A 143 -17.21 -7.88 11.71
N PHE A 144 -17.82 -7.63 10.56
CA PHE A 144 -19.28 -7.66 10.35
C PHE A 144 -19.69 -8.47 9.11
N PRO A 145 -19.42 -9.78 9.08
CA PRO A 145 -19.73 -10.62 7.92
C PRO A 145 -21.23 -10.71 7.62
N GLU A 146 -22.09 -10.59 8.63
CA GLU A 146 -23.54 -10.55 8.49
C GLU A 146 -24.03 -9.33 7.70
N ILE A 147 -23.36 -8.19 7.84
CA ILE A 147 -23.67 -6.97 7.09
C ILE A 147 -23.25 -7.16 5.63
N GLU A 148 -22.11 -7.83 5.38
CA GLU A 148 -21.66 -8.13 4.01
C GLU A 148 -22.69 -9.00 3.27
N ILE A 149 -23.17 -10.06 3.90
CA ILE A 149 -24.18 -10.96 3.34
C ILE A 149 -25.47 -10.18 3.04
N SER A 150 -25.91 -9.36 3.99
CA SER A 150 -27.13 -8.55 3.84
C SER A 150 -27.00 -7.50 2.74
N ALA A 151 -25.85 -6.84 2.62
CA ALA A 151 -25.56 -5.85 1.59
C ALA A 151 -25.54 -6.49 0.19
N LYS A 152 -24.96 -7.69 0.06
CA LYS A 152 -25.01 -8.48 -1.19
C LYS A 152 -26.45 -8.84 -1.57
N GLN A 153 -27.24 -9.31 -0.61
CA GLN A 153 -28.64 -9.66 -0.85
C GLN A 153 -29.47 -8.43 -1.24
N PHE A 154 -29.30 -7.32 -0.54
CA PHE A 154 -29.95 -6.04 -0.86
C PHE A 154 -29.62 -5.57 -2.28
N THR A 155 -28.34 -5.67 -2.67
CA THR A 155 -27.88 -5.30 -4.01
C THR A 155 -28.51 -6.19 -5.08
N LEU A 156 -28.53 -7.52 -4.87
CA LEU A 156 -29.18 -8.46 -5.80
C LEU A 156 -30.68 -8.18 -5.95
N GLU A 157 -31.37 -7.89 -4.85
CA GLU A 157 -32.79 -7.54 -4.87
C GLU A 157 -33.03 -6.26 -5.67
N ARG A 158 -32.23 -5.21 -5.44
CA ARG A 158 -32.33 -3.95 -6.19
C ARG A 158 -32.03 -4.12 -7.66
N CYS A 159 -31.00 -4.88 -8.01
CA CYS A 159 -30.65 -5.20 -9.41
C CYS A 159 -31.69 -6.07 -10.11
N SER A 160 -32.51 -6.83 -9.37
CA SER A 160 -33.60 -7.63 -9.95
C SER A 160 -34.82 -6.80 -10.37
N GLN A 161 -34.92 -5.57 -9.89
CA GLN A 161 -36.02 -4.67 -10.23
C GLN A 161 -35.88 -4.19 -11.68
N LYS A 162 -37.01 -4.01 -12.37
CA LYS A 162 -37.02 -3.52 -13.76
C LYS A 162 -36.62 -2.04 -13.92
N VAL A 163 -36.28 -1.36 -12.82
CA VAL A 163 -35.98 0.06 -12.76
C VAL A 163 -34.54 0.26 -12.32
N ALA A 164 -33.73 0.92 -13.13
CA ALA A 164 -32.31 1.20 -12.86
C ALA A 164 -32.12 2.48 -12.03
N SER A 165 -32.71 2.53 -10.83
CA SER A 165 -32.59 3.68 -9.92
C SER A 165 -31.64 3.44 -8.75
N PHE A 166 -31.00 2.27 -8.68
CA PHE A 166 -30.11 1.90 -7.59
C PHE A 166 -28.76 2.63 -7.72
N THR A 167 -28.34 3.30 -6.65
CA THR A 167 -27.09 4.06 -6.58
C THR A 167 -26.18 3.54 -5.46
N SER A 168 -24.87 3.79 -5.56
CA SER A 168 -23.93 3.49 -4.48
C SER A 168 -24.29 4.17 -3.16
N MET A 169 -24.98 5.32 -3.19
CA MET A 169 -25.47 6.00 -1.99
C MET A 169 -26.53 5.17 -1.26
N ASP A 170 -27.42 4.50 -2.00
CA ASP A 170 -28.44 3.62 -1.40
C ASP A 170 -27.79 2.44 -0.68
N LEU A 171 -26.74 1.87 -1.25
CA LEU A 171 -25.96 0.80 -0.63
C LEU A 171 -25.20 1.29 0.61
N ALA A 172 -24.57 2.46 0.52
CA ALA A 172 -23.86 3.05 1.65
C ALA A 172 -24.79 3.34 2.84
N LEU A 173 -25.99 3.89 2.58
CA LEU A 173 -27.02 4.11 3.61
C LEU A 173 -27.54 2.81 4.20
N PHE A 174 -27.71 1.77 3.38
CA PHE A 174 -28.10 0.45 3.86
C PHE A 174 -27.05 -0.14 4.81
N ILE A 175 -25.77 -0.13 4.42
CA ILE A 175 -24.66 -0.63 5.24
C ILE A 175 -24.57 0.14 6.56
N ASP A 176 -24.69 1.47 6.49
CA ASP A 176 -24.64 2.35 7.65
C ASP A 176 -25.78 2.03 8.65
N THR A 177 -27.01 1.90 8.15
CA THR A 177 -28.17 1.52 8.97
C THR A 177 -27.97 0.15 9.60
N ALA A 178 -27.60 -0.86 8.80
CA ALA A 178 -27.37 -2.23 9.27
C ALA A 178 -26.26 -2.30 10.33
N TYR A 179 -25.22 -1.47 10.21
CA TYR A 179 -24.15 -1.38 11.20
C TYR A 179 -24.67 -0.91 12.56
N TYR A 180 -25.38 0.23 12.60
CA TYR A 180 -25.91 0.79 13.84
C TYR A 180 -26.93 -0.12 14.51
N GLU A 181 -27.76 -0.81 13.70
CA GLU A 181 -28.67 -1.84 14.19
C GLU A 181 -27.93 -3.02 14.82
N THR A 182 -26.84 -3.49 14.18
CA THR A 182 -26.05 -4.63 14.65
C THR A 182 -25.34 -4.34 15.97
N ILE A 183 -24.77 -3.14 16.12
CA ILE A 183 -24.07 -2.75 17.37
C ILE A 183 -25.03 -2.23 18.46
N GLY A 184 -26.28 -1.93 18.10
CA GLY A 184 -27.31 -1.43 19.01
C GLY A 184 -27.07 0.00 19.48
N ILE A 185 -26.44 0.83 18.65
CA ILE A 185 -26.20 2.26 18.94
C ILE A 185 -27.09 3.10 18.03
N THR A 186 -27.74 4.12 18.59
CA THR A 186 -28.48 5.11 17.79
C THR A 186 -27.50 6.08 17.14
N LYS A 187 -27.59 6.20 15.82
CA LYS A 187 -26.81 7.16 15.03
C LYS A 187 -27.17 8.60 15.43
N ASP A 188 -26.17 9.44 15.70
CA ASP A 188 -26.38 10.88 15.86
C ASP A 188 -26.64 11.51 14.49
N THR A 189 -27.60 12.44 14.43
CA THR A 189 -28.10 13.03 13.16
C THR A 189 -27.02 13.67 12.28
N ASP A 190 -25.89 14.07 12.87
CA ASP A 190 -24.79 14.74 12.16
C ASP A 190 -23.60 13.80 11.87
N SER A 191 -23.74 12.50 12.13
CA SER A 191 -22.62 11.58 11.94
C SER A 191 -22.45 11.14 10.48
N GLU A 192 -21.19 11.10 10.06
CA GLU A 192 -20.78 10.63 8.73
C GLU A 192 -21.18 9.18 8.49
N LEU A 193 -21.16 8.75 7.22
CA LEU A 193 -21.37 7.35 6.88
C LEU A 193 -20.20 6.51 7.38
N ILE A 194 -20.46 5.32 7.92
CA ILE A 194 -19.37 4.43 8.37
C ILE A 194 -18.48 3.94 7.23
N ARG A 195 -19.00 3.94 6.00
CA ARG A 195 -18.23 3.69 4.78
C ARG A 195 -18.51 4.76 3.74
N SER A 196 -17.47 5.15 3.02
CA SER A 196 -17.60 6.12 1.93
C SER A 196 -18.43 5.54 0.79
N VAL A 197 -19.19 6.40 0.12
CA VAL A 197 -19.95 6.06 -1.10
C VAL A 197 -19.03 5.52 -2.19
N SER A 198 -17.80 6.03 -2.30
CA SER A 198 -16.81 5.55 -3.27
C SER A 198 -16.35 4.11 -3.04
N SER A 199 -16.57 3.58 -1.84
CA SER A 199 -16.17 2.23 -1.47
C SER A 199 -17.32 1.20 -1.56
N CYS A 200 -18.50 1.67 -2.00
CA CYS A 200 -19.75 0.91 -2.18
C CYS A 200 -20.08 0.78 -3.68
#